data_AF-A0A7D4HWH1-F1
#
_entry.id   AF-A0A7D4HWH1-F1
#
_cell.length_a   1.000
_cell.length_b   1.000
_cell.length_c   1.000
_cell.angle_alpha   90.00
_cell.angle_beta   90.00
_cell.angle_gamma   90.00
#
_symmetry.space_group_name_H-M   'P 1'
#
loop_
_entity.id
_entity.type
_entity.pdbx_description
1 polymer ?
#
loop_
_entity_poly.entity_id
_entity_poly.type
_entity_poly.pdbx_seq_one_letter_code
_entity_poly.pdbx_strand_id
1 'polypeptide(L)'
;MSVPIDVSGEPAGSVSEAGRYQLSLTAPGSHVFAREAGRGNLIIGPASMGKKADLHVAGDEAINWAAFEPFSTPAGSPWPRHIDYYGNDSGFFGWSRDREIEQFSWAPAYSGRHAIDAGAARIETLRIRLDQVSGHLETRLPQVRDLELFGDLTRIAVAGELPDMLLLRPALGRRTGAAPYALPDLGPLQDVRALALHGAPLGQPISLQGIDRFPALESLSLWGGFSGWEALARLPRLTSLEIRFTPDLDGLPELASWPALDRFIAYNVDEAAGKRLKAQMKAREKVRAWGGYNSVSQLRKREWWQSEYGRPFSGWNSRMAKSANTAYDTARSALESASNAAEVQAAISAFASHFNGMKGIETTEREDIGEAVWQFSQLARVERLGLSDAQTQRWFDEARDY
;
A
#
# COMPACT_ATOMS: atom_id res chain seq x y z
N MET A 1 37.38 -12.67 4.20
CA MET A 1 36.42 -11.89 3.39
C MET A 1 37.18 -11.29 2.23
N SER A 2 36.66 -11.35 1.00
CA SER A 2 37.32 -10.74 -0.17
C SER A 2 37.40 -9.22 -0.02
N VAL A 3 38.52 -8.64 -0.46
CA VAL A 3 38.73 -7.20 -0.49
C VAL A 3 37.73 -6.58 -1.48
N PRO A 4 37.02 -5.49 -1.14
CA PRO A 4 36.16 -4.79 -2.08
C PRO A 4 36.94 -4.31 -3.30
N ILE A 5 36.36 -4.47 -4.48
CA ILE A 5 36.92 -4.01 -5.76
C ILE A 5 36.49 -2.56 -5.96
N ASP A 6 37.46 -1.66 -6.09
CA ASP A 6 37.17 -0.29 -6.49
C ASP A 6 36.78 -0.25 -7.97
N VAL A 7 35.61 0.32 -8.26
CA VAL A 7 35.08 0.49 -9.62
C VAL A 7 35.00 1.97 -10.01
N SER A 8 35.58 2.86 -9.21
CA SER A 8 35.64 4.27 -9.54
C SER A 8 36.49 4.49 -10.79
N GLY A 9 35.86 4.99 -11.85
CA GLY A 9 36.50 5.19 -13.17
C GLY A 9 36.40 4.02 -14.14
N GLU A 10 35.75 2.92 -13.76
CA GLU A 10 35.41 1.85 -14.70
C GLU A 10 34.41 2.35 -15.76
N PRO A 11 34.51 1.87 -17.03
CA PRO A 11 33.56 2.26 -18.07
C PRO A 11 32.12 1.89 -17.72
N ALA A 12 31.17 2.70 -18.17
CA ALA A 12 29.76 2.40 -17.96
C ALA A 12 29.39 1.00 -18.47
N GLY A 13 28.72 0.22 -17.63
CA GLY A 13 28.28 -1.14 -17.92
C GLY A 13 29.37 -2.22 -17.97
N SER A 14 30.61 -1.95 -17.57
CA SER A 14 31.70 -2.94 -17.57
C SER A 14 31.57 -4.02 -16.47
N VAL A 15 30.77 -3.78 -15.43
CA VAL A 15 30.66 -4.63 -14.25
C VAL A 15 29.34 -5.41 -14.25
N SER A 16 29.41 -6.69 -14.66
CA SER A 16 28.27 -7.62 -14.71
C SER A 16 28.32 -8.74 -13.67
N GLU A 17 29.44 -8.94 -12.97
CA GLU A 17 29.67 -10.08 -12.07
C GLU A 17 29.24 -9.84 -10.60
N ALA A 18 28.91 -10.93 -9.89
CA ALA A 18 28.67 -10.85 -8.45
C ALA A 18 29.97 -10.52 -7.70
N GLY A 19 29.89 -9.74 -6.63
CA GLY A 19 31.10 -9.28 -5.94
C GLY A 19 30.85 -8.26 -4.84
N ARG A 20 31.95 -7.83 -4.22
CA ARG A 20 31.97 -6.73 -3.25
C ARG A 20 32.67 -5.56 -3.92
N TYR A 21 31.98 -4.43 -4.03
CA TYR A 21 32.44 -3.26 -4.77
C TYR A 21 32.50 -2.04 -3.86
N GLN A 22 33.57 -1.26 -3.96
CA GLN A 22 33.69 0.01 -3.27
C GLN A 22 33.01 1.10 -4.13
N LEU A 23 32.13 1.89 -3.50
CA LEU A 23 31.35 2.94 -4.15
C LEU A 23 31.65 4.30 -3.54
N SER A 24 31.70 5.32 -4.40
CA SER A 24 31.81 6.72 -4.02
C SER A 24 30.43 7.39 -4.00
N LEU A 25 29.55 6.87 -3.14
CA LEU A 25 28.14 7.25 -3.11
C LEU A 25 27.90 8.63 -2.51
N THR A 26 28.57 8.95 -1.39
CA THR A 26 28.42 10.25 -0.71
C THR A 26 29.75 10.96 -0.47
N ALA A 27 30.84 10.18 -0.36
CA ALA A 27 32.23 10.63 -0.44
C ALA A 27 33.08 9.57 -1.18
N PRO A 28 34.32 9.89 -1.62
CA PRO A 28 35.20 8.92 -2.25
C PRO A 28 35.35 7.64 -1.42
N GLY A 29 35.00 6.49 -2.03
CA GLY A 29 35.13 5.18 -1.41
C GLY A 29 34.30 4.95 -0.14
N SER A 30 33.25 5.75 0.07
CA SER A 30 32.43 5.79 1.29
C SER A 30 31.64 4.51 1.59
N HIS A 31 31.30 3.71 0.58
CA HIS A 31 30.38 2.58 0.73
C HIS A 31 30.94 1.29 0.14
N VAL A 32 30.46 0.15 0.65
CA VAL A 32 30.72 -1.17 0.06
C VAL A 32 29.40 -1.80 -0.32
N PHE A 33 29.22 -2.05 -1.61
CA PHE A 33 28.07 -2.73 -2.16
C PHE A 33 28.36 -4.21 -2.38
N ALA A 34 27.49 -5.09 -1.88
CA ALA A 34 27.53 -6.52 -2.16
C ALA A 34 26.51 -6.85 -3.27
N ARG A 35 27.00 -7.11 -4.48
CA ARG A 35 26.18 -7.50 -5.62
C ARG A 35 26.01 -9.01 -5.68
N GLU A 36 24.77 -9.46 -5.76
CA GLU A 36 24.40 -10.87 -5.86
C GLU A 36 23.98 -11.23 -7.29
N ALA A 37 24.29 -12.45 -7.72
CA ALA A 37 23.92 -12.93 -9.04
C ALA A 37 22.39 -12.97 -9.21
N GLY A 38 21.89 -12.48 -10.35
CA GLY A 38 20.46 -12.48 -10.67
C GLY A 38 19.64 -11.39 -9.96
N ARG A 39 20.24 -10.60 -9.06
CA ARG A 39 19.54 -9.54 -8.33
C ARG A 39 19.53 -8.23 -9.11
N GLY A 40 18.35 -7.79 -9.54
CA GLY A 40 18.15 -6.56 -10.33
C GLY A 40 17.73 -5.33 -9.52
N ASN A 41 17.49 -5.49 -8.22
CA ASN A 41 17.00 -4.43 -7.33
C ASN A 41 18.10 -3.90 -6.40
N LEU A 42 17.99 -2.63 -6.05
CA LEU A 42 18.84 -1.94 -5.08
C LEU A 42 17.96 -1.21 -4.05
N ILE A 43 18.28 -1.34 -2.77
CA ILE A 43 17.62 -0.63 -1.67
C ILE A 43 18.63 0.28 -1.00
N ILE A 44 18.34 1.59 -0.99
CA ILE A 44 19.16 2.62 -0.33
C ILE A 44 18.30 3.27 0.77
N GLY A 45 18.81 3.37 1.99
CA GLY A 45 18.05 4.02 3.06
C GLY A 45 18.83 4.21 4.36
N PRO A 46 18.19 4.73 5.41
CA PRO A 46 18.89 5.05 6.66
C PRO A 46 19.40 3.80 7.39
N ALA A 47 20.33 4.01 8.32
CA ALA A 47 20.87 2.95 9.18
C ALA A 47 19.78 2.17 9.94
N SER A 48 18.66 2.81 10.27
CA SER A 48 17.51 2.19 10.95
C SER A 48 16.86 1.05 10.16
N MET A 49 17.08 0.97 8.84
CA MET A 49 16.59 -0.14 8.03
C MET A 49 17.38 -1.44 8.23
N GLY A 50 18.58 -1.37 8.81
CA GLY A 50 19.47 -2.53 8.99
C GLY A 50 19.62 -3.34 7.70
N LYS A 51 19.50 -4.67 7.81
CA LYS A 51 19.68 -5.59 6.66
C LYS A 51 18.66 -5.45 5.53
N LYS A 52 17.63 -4.61 5.68
CA LYS A 52 16.66 -4.34 4.60
C LYS A 52 17.23 -3.42 3.53
N ALA A 53 18.23 -2.60 3.85
CA ALA A 53 18.92 -1.74 2.89
C ALA A 53 20.24 -2.40 2.45
N ASP A 54 20.57 -2.26 1.18
CA ASP A 54 21.87 -2.68 0.63
C ASP A 54 22.95 -1.63 0.88
N LEU A 55 22.53 -0.37 0.87
CA LEU A 55 23.39 0.80 1.08
C LEU A 55 22.74 1.72 2.10
N HIS A 56 23.55 2.19 3.06
CA HIS A 56 23.08 3.03 4.14
C HIS A 56 23.48 4.48 3.92
N VAL A 57 22.49 5.36 3.70
CA VAL A 57 22.70 6.80 3.46
C VAL A 57 21.80 7.58 4.41
N ALA A 58 22.28 8.70 4.95
CA ALA A 58 21.45 9.57 5.79
C ALA A 58 20.36 10.27 4.97
N GLY A 59 19.23 10.62 5.60
CA GLY A 59 18.04 11.11 4.90
C GLY A 59 18.26 12.35 4.03
N ASP A 60 19.13 13.28 4.47
CA ASP A 60 19.42 14.54 3.76
C ASP A 60 20.74 14.52 2.98
N GLU A 61 21.41 13.37 2.90
CA GLU A 61 22.72 13.26 2.27
C GLU A 61 22.56 13.16 0.75
N ALA A 62 23.29 14.02 0.02
CA ALA A 62 23.28 14.03 -1.43
C ALA A 62 23.91 12.74 -1.98
N ILE A 63 23.30 12.17 -3.01
CA ILE A 63 23.76 10.91 -3.62
C ILE A 63 24.44 11.19 -4.95
N ASN A 64 25.66 10.69 -5.10
CA ASN A 64 26.31 10.57 -6.40
C ASN A 64 25.76 9.36 -7.16
N TRP A 65 24.65 9.56 -7.87
CA TRP A 65 24.00 8.48 -8.64
C TRP A 65 24.87 7.90 -9.75
N ALA A 66 25.86 8.65 -10.26
CA ALA A 66 26.81 8.16 -11.24
C ALA A 66 27.69 7.01 -10.70
N ALA A 67 27.76 6.80 -9.38
CA ALA A 67 28.44 5.66 -8.78
C ALA A 67 27.89 4.29 -9.27
N PHE A 68 26.70 4.27 -9.88
CA PHE A 68 26.09 3.07 -10.45
C PHE A 68 26.30 2.91 -11.96
N GLU A 69 26.98 3.83 -12.64
CA GLU A 69 27.24 3.74 -14.09
C GLU A 69 28.05 2.50 -14.52
N PRO A 70 29.08 2.05 -13.78
CA PRO A 70 29.85 0.87 -14.18
C PRO A 70 29.02 -0.42 -14.23
N PHE A 71 27.87 -0.47 -13.55
CA PHE A 71 27.14 -1.71 -13.37
C PHE A 71 26.14 -1.97 -14.50
N SER A 72 26.16 -3.20 -15.01
CA SER A 72 25.20 -3.72 -15.98
C SER A 72 24.57 -5.02 -15.51
N THR A 73 23.46 -5.42 -16.14
CA THR A 73 22.98 -6.80 -16.07
C THR A 73 23.87 -7.69 -16.93
N PRO A 74 23.85 -9.02 -16.74
CA PRO A 74 24.53 -9.95 -17.65
C PRO A 74 24.09 -9.81 -19.12
N ALA A 75 22.91 -9.24 -19.38
CA ALA A 75 22.40 -8.96 -20.72
C ALA A 75 22.84 -7.58 -21.28
N GLY A 76 23.66 -6.82 -20.55
CA GLY A 76 24.20 -5.53 -20.96
C GLY A 76 23.30 -4.31 -20.68
N SER A 77 22.12 -4.50 -20.07
CA SER A 77 21.27 -3.37 -19.65
C SER A 77 21.84 -2.66 -18.43
N PRO A 78 21.57 -1.36 -18.22
CA PRO A 78 22.03 -0.66 -17.02
C PRO A 78 21.50 -1.32 -15.72
N TRP A 79 22.37 -1.45 -14.70
CA TRP A 79 22.01 -1.94 -13.37
C TRP A 79 22.25 -0.85 -12.31
N PRO A 80 21.36 -0.62 -11.32
CA PRO A 80 20.13 -1.35 -11.02
C PRO A 80 18.96 -0.98 -11.94
N ARG A 81 17.98 -1.90 -12.04
CA ARG A 81 16.74 -1.71 -12.82
C ARG A 81 15.55 -1.32 -11.95
N HIS A 82 15.55 -1.79 -10.70
CA HIS A 82 14.54 -1.49 -9.69
C HIS A 82 15.22 -0.86 -8.48
N ILE A 83 14.74 0.30 -8.03
CA ILE A 83 15.37 1.03 -6.92
C ILE A 83 14.30 1.38 -5.88
N ASP A 84 14.57 1.07 -4.61
CA ASP A 84 13.84 1.59 -3.46
C ASP A 84 14.75 2.54 -2.68
N TYR A 85 14.44 3.83 -2.67
CA TYR A 85 15.23 4.86 -2.01
C TYR A 85 14.44 5.55 -0.90
N TYR A 86 14.98 5.53 0.31
CA TYR A 86 14.45 6.17 1.51
C TYR A 86 15.36 7.35 1.90
N GLY A 87 15.01 8.54 1.42
CA GLY A 87 15.77 9.77 1.65
C GLY A 87 15.26 10.91 0.76
N ASN A 88 15.85 12.10 0.94
CA ASN A 88 15.34 13.35 0.38
C ASN A 88 16.04 13.77 -0.92
N ASP A 89 17.14 13.10 -1.32
CA ASP A 89 17.85 13.41 -2.56
C ASP A 89 16.99 13.10 -3.80
N SER A 90 16.81 14.09 -4.66
CA SER A 90 16.04 13.96 -5.91
C SER A 90 16.94 13.89 -7.16
N GLY A 91 18.25 13.71 -6.99
CA GLY A 91 19.24 13.70 -8.07
C GLY A 91 19.02 12.58 -9.09
N PHE A 92 18.31 11.51 -8.71
CA PHE A 92 17.99 10.39 -9.60
C PHE A 92 17.13 10.81 -10.80
N PHE A 93 16.32 11.87 -10.70
CA PHE A 93 15.59 12.41 -11.85
C PHE A 93 16.52 13.02 -12.90
N GLY A 94 17.62 13.64 -12.46
CA GLY A 94 18.67 14.13 -13.36
C GLY A 94 19.46 12.97 -13.97
N TRP A 95 19.83 12.01 -13.14
CA TRP A 95 20.60 10.82 -13.55
C TRP A 95 19.85 9.94 -14.57
N SER A 96 18.54 9.80 -14.45
CA SER A 96 17.71 9.00 -15.37
C SER A 96 17.43 9.67 -16.72
N ARG A 97 17.99 10.85 -17.02
CA ARG A 97 17.81 11.47 -18.36
C ARG A 97 18.51 10.68 -19.45
N ASP A 98 19.69 10.18 -19.16
CA ASP A 98 20.54 9.47 -20.13
C ASP A 98 20.42 7.94 -20.00
N ARG A 99 19.55 7.47 -19.10
CA ARG A 99 19.45 6.07 -18.71
C ARG A 99 18.04 5.70 -18.26
N GLU A 100 17.50 4.64 -18.83
CA GLU A 100 16.20 4.10 -18.42
C GLU A 100 16.25 3.39 -17.07
N ILE A 101 15.20 3.59 -16.28
CA ILE A 101 14.93 2.89 -15.03
C ILE A 101 13.55 2.24 -15.14
N GLU A 102 13.49 0.91 -14.98
CA GLU A 102 12.22 0.16 -15.04
C GLU A 102 11.30 0.55 -13.88
N GLN A 103 11.84 0.65 -12.67
CA GLN A 103 11.06 1.07 -11.50
C GLN A 103 11.89 1.88 -10.51
N PHE A 104 11.38 3.04 -10.11
CA PHE A 104 11.94 3.83 -9.01
C PHE A 104 10.88 4.06 -7.93
N SER A 105 11.20 3.74 -6.68
CA SER A 105 10.35 3.91 -5.51
C SER A 105 11.04 4.84 -4.54
N TRP A 106 10.44 6.01 -4.31
CA TRP A 106 11.01 7.10 -3.55
C TRP A 106 10.18 7.38 -2.30
N ALA A 107 10.82 7.32 -1.13
CA ALA A 107 10.24 7.59 0.18
C ALA A 107 10.95 8.77 0.88
N PRO A 108 10.63 10.02 0.49
CA PRO A 108 11.15 11.20 1.17
C PRO A 108 10.51 11.39 2.55
N ALA A 109 11.19 12.17 3.39
CA ALA A 109 10.79 12.49 4.77
C ALA A 109 11.10 13.94 5.15
N TYR A 110 11.02 14.88 4.21
CA TYR A 110 11.22 16.32 4.48
C TYR A 110 9.96 16.99 5.05
N SER A 111 10.19 18.08 5.79
CA SER A 111 9.15 18.91 6.41
C SER A 111 8.83 20.19 5.64
N GLY A 112 9.68 20.58 4.69
CA GLY A 112 9.53 21.78 3.89
C GLY A 112 8.78 21.58 2.56
N ARG A 113 8.65 22.66 1.80
CA ARG A 113 8.22 22.60 0.40
C ARG A 113 9.41 22.23 -0.48
N HIS A 114 9.24 21.24 -1.35
CA HIS A 114 10.25 20.80 -2.31
C HIS A 114 9.65 20.84 -3.71
N ALA A 115 10.29 21.61 -4.60
CA ALA A 115 9.91 21.70 -6.01
C ALA A 115 10.95 20.99 -6.88
N ILE A 116 10.49 20.11 -7.77
CA ILE A 116 11.34 19.27 -8.62
C ILE A 116 10.83 19.36 -10.06
N ASP A 117 11.74 19.51 -11.03
CA ASP A 117 11.45 19.24 -12.43
C ASP A 117 12.02 17.87 -12.82
N ALA A 118 11.12 16.90 -12.95
CA ALA A 118 11.42 15.54 -13.35
C ALA A 118 11.02 15.27 -14.82
N GLY A 119 10.61 16.28 -15.59
CA GLY A 119 9.98 16.09 -16.91
C GLY A 119 10.86 15.38 -17.96
N ALA A 120 12.18 15.41 -17.79
CA ALA A 120 13.14 14.74 -18.68
C ALA A 120 13.62 13.37 -18.17
N ALA A 121 13.17 12.93 -17.00
CA ALA A 121 13.56 11.64 -16.42
C ALA A 121 12.99 10.47 -17.25
N ARG A 122 13.76 9.41 -17.46
CA ARG A 122 13.33 8.20 -18.16
C ARG A 122 13.07 7.08 -17.16
N ILE A 123 11.89 7.13 -16.55
CA ILE A 123 11.43 6.14 -15.56
C ILE A 123 10.12 5.53 -16.07
N GLU A 124 10.05 4.21 -16.16
CA GLU A 124 8.82 3.54 -16.62
C GLU A 124 7.75 3.52 -15.53
N THR A 125 8.11 3.06 -14.32
CA THR A 125 7.23 3.04 -13.15
C THR A 125 7.80 3.92 -12.03
N LEU A 126 7.08 4.97 -11.66
CA LEU A 126 7.46 5.86 -10.57
C LEU A 126 6.52 5.65 -9.37
N ARG A 127 7.09 5.31 -8.21
CA ARG A 127 6.37 5.22 -6.93
C ARG A 127 6.84 6.33 -6.01
N ILE A 128 5.90 7.11 -5.47
CA ILE A 128 6.19 8.18 -4.51
C ILE A 128 5.44 7.87 -3.21
N ARG A 129 6.19 7.71 -2.13
CA ARG A 129 5.67 7.44 -0.78
C ARG A 129 5.66 8.70 0.05
N LEU A 130 4.48 9.23 0.31
CA LEU A 130 4.25 10.45 1.08
C LEU A 130 4.00 10.16 2.56
N ASP A 131 4.15 8.89 3.00
CA ASP A 131 3.86 8.42 4.35
C ASP A 131 4.64 9.17 5.44
N GLN A 132 5.83 9.66 5.12
CA GLN A 132 6.73 10.36 6.05
C GLN A 132 6.91 11.84 5.71
N VAL A 133 6.25 12.34 4.65
CA VAL A 133 6.34 13.74 4.24
C VAL A 133 5.39 14.57 5.09
N SER A 134 5.94 15.47 5.90
CA SER A 134 5.14 16.49 6.61
C SER A 134 5.06 17.80 5.84
N GLY A 135 5.93 17.99 4.85
CA GLY A 135 5.98 19.14 3.95
C GLY A 135 5.04 19.03 2.75
N HIS A 136 5.49 19.51 1.59
CA HIS A 136 4.73 19.44 0.34
C HIS A 136 5.66 19.27 -0.88
N LEU A 137 5.33 18.33 -1.76
CA LEU A 137 6.03 18.05 -3.00
C LEU A 137 5.34 18.74 -4.18
N GLU A 138 6.06 19.58 -4.90
CA GLU A 138 5.66 20.07 -6.22
C GLU A 138 6.54 19.42 -7.26
N THR A 139 5.94 18.71 -8.22
CA THR A 139 6.74 18.03 -9.24
C THR A 139 6.15 18.18 -10.63
N ARG A 140 7.01 18.54 -11.59
CA ARG A 140 6.70 18.33 -13.00
C ARG A 140 7.10 16.90 -13.36
N LEU A 141 6.10 16.04 -13.57
CA LEU A 141 6.30 14.62 -13.82
C LEU A 141 6.91 14.35 -15.21
N PRO A 142 7.73 13.29 -15.35
CA PRO A 142 8.07 12.70 -16.63
C PRO A 142 6.88 11.94 -17.23
N GLN A 143 6.96 11.60 -18.51
CA GLN A 143 6.11 10.56 -19.08
C GLN A 143 6.48 9.22 -18.42
N VAL A 144 5.53 8.64 -17.69
CA VAL A 144 5.65 7.31 -17.06
C VAL A 144 4.51 6.42 -17.55
N ARG A 145 4.74 5.10 -17.55
CA ARG A 145 3.66 4.14 -17.75
C ARG A 145 2.77 4.11 -16.51
N ASP A 146 3.38 3.89 -15.36
CA ASP A 146 2.68 3.78 -14.09
C ASP A 146 3.18 4.85 -13.09
N LEU A 147 2.25 5.62 -12.53
CA LEU A 147 2.50 6.47 -11.36
C LEU A 147 1.76 5.88 -10.15
N GLU A 148 2.48 5.54 -9.10
CA GLU A 148 1.89 5.08 -7.85
C GLU A 148 2.16 6.08 -6.72
N LEU A 149 1.08 6.58 -6.09
CA LEU A 149 1.16 7.51 -4.96
C LEU A 149 0.67 6.81 -3.68
N PHE A 150 1.46 6.88 -2.61
CA PHE A 150 1.16 6.29 -1.31
C PHE A 150 1.12 7.38 -0.23
N GLY A 151 0.32 7.18 0.81
CA GLY A 151 0.31 8.02 2.00
C GLY A 151 -0.65 9.21 1.92
N ASP A 152 -0.30 10.35 2.52
CA ASP A 152 -1.13 11.55 2.52
C ASP A 152 -1.08 12.25 1.16
N LEU A 153 -2.11 12.01 0.34
CA LEU A 153 -2.20 12.54 -1.03
C LEU A 153 -2.39 14.06 -1.08
N THR A 154 -2.64 14.74 0.05
CA THR A 154 -2.67 16.23 0.11
C THR A 154 -1.27 16.85 0.05
N ARG A 155 -0.23 16.02 0.20
CA ARG A 155 1.18 16.44 0.26
C ARG A 155 1.84 16.60 -1.10
N ILE A 156 1.10 16.46 -2.20
CA ILE A 156 1.65 16.53 -3.54
C ILE A 156 0.80 17.40 -4.46
N ALA A 157 1.46 18.20 -5.27
CA ALA A 157 0.91 18.85 -6.44
C ALA A 157 1.76 18.46 -7.65
N VAL A 158 1.12 18.10 -8.76
CA VAL A 158 1.83 17.68 -9.96
C VAL A 158 1.44 18.50 -11.18
N ALA A 159 2.39 18.61 -12.09
CA ALA A 159 2.22 19.13 -13.45
C ALA A 159 2.95 18.21 -14.44
N GLY A 160 2.87 18.48 -15.73
CA GLY A 160 3.57 17.71 -16.77
C GLY A 160 2.67 16.68 -17.44
N GLU A 161 3.28 15.60 -17.90
CA GLU A 161 2.58 14.55 -18.66
C GLU A 161 1.72 13.65 -17.74
N LEU A 162 0.68 13.06 -18.32
CA LEU A 162 -0.19 12.13 -17.62
C LEU A 162 0.36 10.69 -17.70
N PRO A 163 0.30 9.91 -16.60
CA PRO A 163 0.64 8.50 -16.65
C PRO A 163 -0.39 7.71 -17.47
N ASP A 164 0.02 6.57 -18.03
CA ASP A 164 -0.94 5.63 -18.64
C ASP A 164 -1.88 5.04 -17.58
N MET A 165 -1.34 4.78 -16.37
CA MET A 165 -2.07 4.30 -15.20
C MET A 165 -1.68 5.08 -13.94
N LEU A 166 -2.68 5.61 -13.24
CA LEU A 166 -2.53 6.19 -11.91
C LEU A 166 -2.99 5.21 -10.83
N LEU A 167 -2.13 4.92 -9.86
CA LEU A 167 -2.43 4.07 -8.72
C LEU A 167 -2.37 4.88 -7.42
N LEU A 168 -3.45 4.90 -6.65
CA LEU A 168 -3.55 5.66 -5.41
C LEU A 168 -3.74 4.72 -4.22
N ARG A 169 -2.87 4.87 -3.22
CA ARG A 169 -2.92 4.15 -1.94
C ARG A 169 -2.88 5.17 -0.78
N PRO A 170 -4.01 5.86 -0.52
CA PRO A 170 -4.04 6.87 0.53
C PRO A 170 -3.71 6.27 1.91
N ALA A 171 -3.23 7.11 2.82
CA ALA A 171 -3.13 6.76 4.24
C ALA A 171 -4.54 6.61 4.83
N LEU A 172 -4.96 5.37 5.08
CA LEU A 172 -6.27 5.03 5.61
C LEU A 172 -6.18 4.59 7.08
N GLY A 173 -7.20 4.95 7.86
CA GLY A 173 -7.37 4.47 9.22
C GLY A 173 -7.67 2.96 9.28
N ARG A 174 -7.20 2.30 10.35
CA ARG A 174 -7.39 0.85 10.56
C ARG A 174 -8.80 0.47 11.02
N ARG A 175 -9.53 1.41 11.65
CA ARG A 175 -10.82 1.14 12.30
C ARG A 175 -11.99 1.24 11.32
N THR A 176 -12.92 0.31 11.46
CA THR A 176 -14.23 0.38 10.78
C THR A 176 -15.08 1.50 11.38
N GLY A 177 -15.93 2.14 10.56
CA GLY A 177 -16.81 3.23 11.00
C GLY A 177 -16.18 4.63 11.00
N ALA A 178 -14.88 4.75 10.71
CA ALA A 178 -14.28 6.05 10.39
C ALA A 178 -14.97 6.68 9.17
N ALA A 179 -15.02 8.02 9.14
CA ALA A 179 -15.55 8.75 8.01
C ALA A 179 -14.81 8.34 6.72
N PRO A 180 -15.51 8.03 5.61
CA PRO A 180 -14.85 7.64 4.38
C PRO A 180 -13.82 8.67 3.90
N TYR A 181 -12.67 8.19 3.44
CA TYR A 181 -11.60 9.03 2.92
C TYR A 181 -12.03 9.66 1.60
N ALA A 182 -12.16 10.99 1.55
CA ALA A 182 -12.40 11.72 0.32
C ALA A 182 -11.08 11.95 -0.42
N LEU A 183 -11.00 11.57 -1.69
CA LEU A 183 -9.84 11.88 -2.52
C LEU A 183 -9.64 13.41 -2.57
N PRO A 184 -8.43 13.92 -2.36
CA PRO A 184 -8.17 15.36 -2.51
C PRO A 184 -8.27 15.77 -3.98
N ASP A 185 -8.19 17.08 -4.22
CA ASP A 185 -7.91 17.54 -5.57
C ASP A 185 -6.49 17.12 -5.98
N LEU A 186 -6.36 16.46 -7.12
CA LEU A 186 -5.09 15.96 -7.66
C LEU A 186 -4.65 16.75 -8.89
N GLY A 187 -5.34 17.86 -9.20
CA GLY A 187 -5.04 18.74 -10.31
C GLY A 187 -5.03 17.96 -11.64
N PRO A 188 -4.01 18.14 -12.50
CA PRO A 188 -3.93 17.49 -13.81
C PRO A 188 -4.10 15.96 -13.80
N LEU A 189 -3.75 15.26 -12.72
CA LEU A 189 -3.93 13.79 -12.63
C LEU A 189 -5.39 13.34 -12.72
N GLN A 190 -6.34 14.26 -12.59
CA GLN A 190 -7.75 13.97 -12.81
C GLN A 190 -8.09 13.64 -14.27
N ASP A 191 -7.23 14.02 -15.22
CA ASP A 191 -7.45 13.76 -16.65
C ASP A 191 -6.95 12.38 -17.13
N VAL A 192 -6.52 11.50 -16.22
CA VAL A 192 -6.07 10.14 -16.55
C VAL A 192 -7.21 9.27 -17.11
N ARG A 193 -6.84 8.30 -17.96
CA ARG A 193 -7.78 7.31 -18.51
C ARG A 193 -7.87 6.03 -17.70
N ALA A 194 -6.86 5.72 -16.90
CA ALA A 194 -6.85 4.55 -16.03
C ALA A 194 -6.48 4.92 -14.59
N LEU A 195 -7.32 4.49 -13.65
CA LEU A 195 -7.19 4.73 -12.22
C LEU A 195 -7.32 3.43 -11.45
N ALA A 196 -6.46 3.23 -10.46
CA ALA A 196 -6.58 2.19 -9.47
C ALA A 196 -6.59 2.79 -8.06
N LEU A 197 -7.60 2.45 -7.26
CA LEU A 197 -7.72 2.85 -5.87
C LEU A 197 -7.52 1.63 -4.97
N HIS A 198 -6.60 1.72 -4.02
CA HIS A 198 -6.30 0.63 -3.09
C HIS A 198 -6.52 1.07 -1.65
N GLY A 199 -7.38 0.33 -0.96
CA GLY A 199 -7.51 0.31 0.49
C GLY A 199 -7.49 -1.11 1.05
N ALA A 200 -7.60 -1.22 2.36
CA ALA A 200 -7.83 -2.49 3.01
C ALA A 200 -9.30 -2.92 2.83
N PRO A 201 -9.61 -4.23 2.79
CA PRO A 201 -11.01 -4.69 2.72
C PRO A 201 -11.84 -4.22 3.90
N LEU A 202 -11.27 -4.26 5.11
CA LEU A 202 -11.86 -3.72 6.33
C LEU A 202 -10.97 -2.60 6.87
N GLY A 203 -11.59 -1.54 7.39
CA GLY A 203 -10.93 -0.32 7.87
C GLY A 203 -11.70 0.93 7.44
N GLN A 204 -11.00 2.05 7.30
CA GLN A 204 -11.57 3.27 6.73
C GLN A 204 -11.81 3.06 5.22
N PRO A 205 -13.05 3.21 4.73
CA PRO A 205 -13.34 3.07 3.30
C PRO A 205 -12.89 4.31 2.52
N ILE A 206 -12.60 4.13 1.23
CA ILE A 206 -12.43 5.27 0.30
C ILE A 206 -13.82 5.72 -0.19
N SER A 207 -14.09 7.02 -0.18
CA SER A 207 -15.30 7.58 -0.77
C SER A 207 -15.16 7.67 -2.28
N LEU A 208 -16.15 7.14 -3.00
CA LEU A 208 -16.29 7.30 -4.46
C LEU A 208 -17.04 8.58 -4.82
N GLN A 209 -17.48 9.37 -3.84
CA GLN A 209 -18.06 10.69 -4.11
C GLN A 209 -17.02 11.61 -4.75
N GLY A 210 -17.43 12.31 -5.81
CA GLY A 210 -16.54 13.18 -6.59
C GLY A 210 -15.60 12.43 -7.54
N ILE A 211 -15.84 11.14 -7.80
CA ILE A 211 -15.12 10.38 -8.84
C ILE A 211 -15.37 10.95 -10.24
N ASP A 212 -16.46 11.70 -10.45
CA ASP A 212 -16.76 12.43 -11.67
C ASP A 212 -15.75 13.55 -12.00
N ARG A 213 -14.88 13.90 -11.04
CA ARG A 213 -13.68 14.70 -11.32
C ARG A 213 -12.70 14.04 -12.27
N PHE A 214 -12.86 12.74 -12.59
CA PHE A 214 -12.06 12.05 -13.60
C PHE A 214 -12.83 11.91 -14.92
N PRO A 215 -12.98 12.98 -15.73
CA PRO A 215 -13.90 13.00 -16.88
C PRO A 215 -13.47 12.09 -18.04
N ALA A 216 -12.18 11.77 -18.12
CA ALA A 216 -11.59 10.94 -19.17
C ALA A 216 -11.46 9.46 -18.78
N LEU A 217 -11.96 9.06 -17.61
CA LEU A 217 -11.72 7.72 -17.07
C LEU A 217 -12.42 6.63 -17.88
N GLU A 218 -11.64 5.68 -18.39
CA GLU A 218 -12.08 4.53 -19.18
C GLU A 218 -11.86 3.21 -18.44
N SER A 219 -10.85 3.14 -17.56
CA SER A 219 -10.51 1.96 -16.76
C SER A 219 -10.43 2.29 -15.28
N LEU A 220 -11.19 1.58 -14.46
CA LEU A 220 -11.19 1.75 -13.01
C LEU A 220 -10.94 0.41 -12.30
N SER A 221 -9.96 0.38 -11.41
CA SER A 221 -9.68 -0.75 -10.51
C SER A 221 -9.88 -0.35 -9.06
N LEU A 222 -10.71 -1.08 -8.33
CA LEU A 222 -11.08 -0.82 -6.95
C LEU A 222 -10.67 -2.01 -6.10
N TRP A 223 -9.75 -1.79 -5.15
CA TRP A 223 -9.25 -2.79 -4.23
C TRP A 223 -9.58 -2.41 -2.79
N GLY A 224 -10.34 -3.24 -2.07
CA GLY A 224 -10.69 -3.02 -0.67
C GLY A 224 -12.09 -2.45 -0.45
N GLY A 225 -12.26 -1.71 0.65
CA GLY A 225 -13.52 -1.11 1.09
C GLY A 225 -13.78 0.29 0.52
N PHE A 226 -15.00 0.50 0.02
CA PHE A 226 -15.46 1.77 -0.56
C PHE A 226 -16.85 2.16 -0.05
N SER A 227 -17.20 3.44 -0.24
CA SER A 227 -18.53 3.98 0.02
C SER A 227 -18.99 4.90 -1.13
N GLY A 228 -20.28 5.17 -1.21
CA GLY A 228 -20.84 6.04 -2.26
C GLY A 228 -20.80 5.41 -3.65
N TRP A 229 -21.04 4.11 -3.74
CA TRP A 229 -20.96 3.32 -4.97
C TRP A 229 -21.82 3.87 -6.12
N GLU A 230 -22.94 4.49 -5.79
CA GLU A 230 -23.85 5.13 -6.74
C GLU A 230 -23.17 6.21 -7.58
N ALA A 231 -22.09 6.82 -7.07
CA ALA A 231 -21.33 7.84 -7.79
C ALA A 231 -20.64 7.28 -9.06
N LEU A 232 -20.37 5.97 -9.13
CA LEU A 232 -19.77 5.36 -10.32
C LEU A 232 -20.65 5.47 -11.57
N ALA A 233 -21.97 5.67 -11.41
CA ALA A 233 -22.87 5.92 -12.54
C ALA A 233 -22.54 7.23 -13.29
N ARG A 234 -21.78 8.13 -12.67
CA ARG A 234 -21.31 9.39 -13.27
C ARG A 234 -20.07 9.23 -14.17
N LEU A 235 -19.62 7.99 -14.39
CA LEU A 235 -18.48 7.67 -15.26
C LEU A 235 -18.96 6.99 -16.56
N PRO A 236 -19.58 7.73 -17.50
CA PRO A 236 -20.23 7.12 -18.67
C PRO A 236 -19.25 6.48 -19.66
N ARG A 237 -17.95 6.75 -19.53
CA ARG A 237 -16.89 6.28 -20.45
C ARG A 237 -16.23 4.98 -20.00
N LEU A 238 -16.63 4.39 -18.87
CA LEU A 238 -16.02 3.15 -18.39
C LEU A 238 -16.18 2.02 -19.42
N THR A 239 -15.04 1.51 -19.87
CA THR A 239 -14.89 0.32 -20.71
C THR A 239 -14.33 -0.86 -19.92
N SER A 240 -13.64 -0.58 -18.80
CA SER A 240 -13.06 -1.57 -17.90
C SER A 240 -13.36 -1.23 -16.43
N LEU A 241 -13.90 -2.20 -15.68
CA LEU A 241 -14.13 -2.08 -14.24
C LEU A 241 -13.65 -3.33 -13.52
N GLU A 242 -12.73 -3.17 -12.57
CA GLU A 242 -12.27 -4.21 -11.67
C GLU A 242 -12.65 -3.87 -10.23
N ILE A 243 -13.27 -4.82 -9.53
CA ILE A 243 -13.68 -4.73 -8.14
C ILE A 243 -13.11 -5.94 -7.42
N ARG A 244 -12.28 -5.70 -6.41
CA ARG A 244 -11.49 -6.75 -5.78
C ARG A 244 -11.43 -6.55 -4.28
N PHE A 245 -11.58 -7.66 -3.57
CA PHE A 245 -11.49 -7.69 -2.11
C PHE A 245 -12.45 -6.72 -1.41
N THR A 246 -13.70 -6.70 -1.85
CA THR A 246 -14.68 -5.70 -1.43
C THR A 246 -15.80 -6.35 -0.62
N PRO A 247 -15.92 -6.05 0.69
CA PRO A 247 -16.86 -6.73 1.58
C PRO A 247 -18.31 -6.25 1.44
N ASP A 248 -18.52 -5.07 0.85
CA ASP A 248 -19.83 -4.46 0.69
C ASP A 248 -19.91 -3.70 -0.66
N LEU A 249 -20.96 -4.00 -1.41
CA LEU A 249 -21.26 -3.45 -2.74
C LEU A 249 -22.68 -2.87 -2.79
N ASP A 250 -23.24 -2.50 -1.63
CA ASP A 250 -24.52 -1.80 -1.59
C ASP A 250 -24.43 -0.46 -2.33
N GLY A 251 -25.47 -0.14 -3.10
CA GLY A 251 -25.48 1.02 -3.98
C GLY A 251 -24.68 0.90 -5.28
N LEU A 252 -23.97 -0.22 -5.54
CA LEU A 252 -23.29 -0.44 -6.83
C LEU A 252 -24.31 -0.39 -7.99
N PRO A 253 -24.11 0.51 -8.98
CA PRO A 253 -24.98 0.59 -10.16
C PRO A 253 -25.05 -0.73 -10.92
N GLU A 254 -26.13 -0.92 -11.67
CA GLU A 254 -26.21 -2.05 -12.59
C GLU A 254 -25.16 -1.92 -13.70
N LEU A 255 -24.64 -3.04 -14.20
CA LEU A 255 -23.65 -3.03 -15.29
C LEU A 255 -24.15 -2.31 -16.55
N ALA A 256 -25.47 -2.23 -16.74
CA ALA A 256 -26.09 -1.49 -17.84
C ALA A 256 -25.89 0.04 -17.74
N SER A 257 -25.52 0.57 -16.57
CA SER A 257 -25.14 1.99 -16.40
C SER A 257 -23.89 2.36 -17.19
N TRP A 258 -23.09 1.38 -17.64
CA TRP A 258 -21.92 1.59 -18.48
C TRP A 258 -22.07 0.83 -19.81
N PRO A 259 -22.76 1.42 -20.81
CA PRO A 259 -23.00 0.75 -22.09
C PRO A 259 -21.72 0.35 -22.84
N ALA A 260 -20.60 1.03 -22.59
CA ALA A 260 -19.32 0.74 -23.22
C ALA A 260 -18.48 -0.32 -22.46
N LEU A 261 -18.93 -0.79 -21.30
CA LEU A 261 -18.17 -1.73 -20.47
C LEU A 261 -18.00 -3.07 -21.17
N ASP A 262 -16.75 -3.43 -21.47
CA ASP A 262 -16.37 -4.67 -22.18
C ASP A 262 -15.36 -5.53 -21.41
N ARG A 263 -14.73 -5.00 -20.37
CA ARG A 263 -13.94 -5.76 -19.39
C ARG A 263 -14.54 -5.57 -18.01
N PHE A 264 -14.80 -6.67 -17.30
CA PHE A 264 -15.37 -6.61 -15.94
C PHE A 264 -14.84 -7.71 -15.04
N ILE A 265 -14.25 -7.36 -13.90
CA ILE A 265 -13.77 -8.33 -12.92
C ILE A 265 -14.40 -8.02 -11.56
N ALA A 266 -15.03 -9.01 -10.95
CA ALA A 266 -15.36 -9.00 -9.54
C ALA A 266 -14.75 -10.23 -8.86
N TYR A 267 -13.77 -10.02 -7.97
CA TYR A 267 -13.02 -11.11 -7.34
C TYR A 267 -12.93 -10.90 -5.82
N ASN A 268 -13.30 -11.91 -5.02
CA ASN A 268 -13.44 -11.75 -3.57
C ASN A 268 -14.37 -10.57 -3.28
N VAL A 269 -15.66 -10.76 -3.54
CA VAL A 269 -16.68 -9.73 -3.32
C VAL A 269 -17.82 -10.26 -2.47
N ASP A 270 -18.64 -9.37 -1.92
CA ASP A 270 -19.89 -9.71 -1.25
C ASP A 270 -20.71 -10.76 -2.04
N GLU A 271 -21.24 -11.75 -1.31
CA GLU A 271 -21.95 -12.87 -1.92
C GLU A 271 -23.24 -12.46 -2.62
N ALA A 272 -24.04 -11.60 -2.00
CA ALA A 272 -25.35 -11.22 -2.53
C ALA A 272 -25.19 -10.36 -3.79
N ALA A 273 -24.37 -9.31 -3.71
CA ALA A 273 -24.04 -8.45 -4.84
C ALA A 273 -23.31 -9.22 -5.94
N GLY A 274 -22.39 -10.13 -5.60
CA GLY A 274 -21.72 -10.98 -6.58
C GLY A 274 -22.66 -11.92 -7.33
N LYS A 275 -23.69 -12.48 -6.68
CA LYS A 275 -24.74 -13.25 -7.35
C LYS A 275 -25.55 -12.37 -8.32
N ARG A 276 -25.88 -11.14 -7.92
CA ARG A 276 -26.55 -10.14 -8.78
C ARG A 276 -25.70 -9.79 -10.01
N LEU A 277 -24.40 -9.52 -9.82
CA LEU A 277 -23.46 -9.24 -10.91
C LEU A 277 -23.36 -10.40 -11.90
N LYS A 278 -23.27 -11.66 -11.42
CA LYS A 278 -23.32 -12.84 -12.30
C LYS A 278 -24.57 -12.89 -13.15
N ALA A 279 -25.73 -12.57 -12.59
CA ALA A 279 -26.98 -12.54 -13.33
C ALA A 279 -26.98 -11.45 -14.41
N GLN A 280 -26.51 -10.24 -14.07
CA GLN A 280 -26.39 -9.12 -15.03
C GLN A 280 -25.42 -9.44 -16.16
N MET A 281 -24.27 -10.07 -15.88
CA MET A 281 -23.33 -10.49 -16.92
C MET A 281 -23.96 -11.48 -17.92
N LYS A 282 -24.64 -12.50 -17.41
CA LYS A 282 -25.35 -13.49 -18.25
C LYS A 282 -26.49 -12.88 -19.06
N ALA A 283 -27.20 -11.90 -18.48
CA ALA A 283 -28.25 -11.19 -19.19
C ALA A 283 -27.69 -10.35 -20.33
N ARG A 284 -26.60 -9.60 -20.08
CA ARG A 284 -25.88 -8.82 -21.10
C ARG A 284 -25.37 -9.72 -22.23
N GLU A 285 -24.76 -10.86 -21.94
CA GLU A 285 -24.22 -11.80 -22.96
C GLU A 285 -25.25 -12.23 -24.01
N LYS A 286 -26.53 -12.28 -23.66
CA LYS A 286 -27.62 -12.61 -24.61
C LYS A 286 -27.86 -11.52 -25.65
N VAL A 287 -27.48 -10.29 -25.35
CA VAL A 287 -27.73 -9.09 -26.18
C VAL A 287 -26.43 -8.57 -26.81
N ARG A 288 -25.30 -8.70 -26.10
CA ARG A 288 -23.97 -8.29 -26.53
C ARG A 288 -22.90 -9.13 -25.82
N ALA A 289 -22.05 -9.78 -26.61
CA ALA A 289 -20.88 -10.48 -26.10
C ALA A 289 -19.89 -9.51 -25.42
N TRP A 290 -19.10 -10.01 -24.47
CA TRP A 290 -18.02 -9.23 -23.87
C TRP A 290 -16.82 -9.14 -24.83
N GLY A 291 -16.34 -7.92 -25.09
CA GLY A 291 -15.15 -7.71 -25.92
C GLY A 291 -13.83 -8.05 -25.20
N GLY A 292 -13.83 -8.05 -23.86
CA GLY A 292 -12.67 -8.31 -23.03
C GLY A 292 -12.91 -9.41 -21.98
N TYR A 293 -11.87 -9.64 -21.17
CA TYR A 293 -11.95 -10.59 -20.07
C TYR A 293 -13.03 -10.17 -19.08
N ASN A 294 -13.87 -11.13 -18.69
CA ASN A 294 -14.96 -10.89 -17.77
C ASN A 294 -15.08 -12.06 -16.78
N SER A 295 -15.21 -11.76 -15.48
CA SER A 295 -15.43 -12.78 -14.46
C SER A 295 -16.03 -12.23 -13.17
N VAL A 296 -16.88 -13.03 -12.53
CA VAL A 296 -17.28 -12.84 -11.13
C VAL A 296 -16.97 -14.13 -10.37
N SER A 297 -16.09 -14.07 -9.38
CA SER A 297 -15.61 -15.26 -8.67
C SER A 297 -15.26 -14.98 -7.21
N GLN A 298 -15.15 -16.06 -6.43
CA GLN A 298 -14.89 -16.03 -4.98
C GLN A 298 -15.90 -15.15 -4.23
N LEU A 299 -17.15 -15.59 -4.18
CA LEU A 299 -18.22 -14.88 -3.46
C LEU A 299 -18.08 -15.14 -1.96
N ARG A 300 -18.05 -14.08 -1.14
CA ARG A 300 -17.73 -14.15 0.28
C ARG A 300 -18.87 -13.63 1.13
N LYS A 301 -19.20 -14.39 2.17
CA LYS A 301 -20.14 -13.94 3.21
C LYS A 301 -19.44 -12.99 4.18
N ARG A 302 -20.23 -12.18 4.89
CA ARG A 302 -19.76 -11.23 5.90
C ARG A 302 -18.82 -11.86 6.93
N GLU A 303 -19.12 -13.07 7.38
CA GLU A 303 -18.34 -13.77 8.42
C GLU A 303 -16.92 -14.10 7.93
N TRP A 304 -16.77 -14.41 6.64
CA TRP A 304 -15.45 -14.69 6.05
C TRP A 304 -14.56 -13.45 6.08
N TRP A 305 -15.11 -12.28 5.74
CA TRP A 305 -14.37 -11.01 5.79
C TRP A 305 -13.88 -10.69 7.19
N GLN A 306 -14.73 -10.88 8.19
CA GLN A 306 -14.38 -10.65 9.60
C GLN A 306 -13.32 -11.63 10.10
N SER A 307 -13.38 -12.90 9.65
CA SER A 307 -12.36 -13.89 9.99
C SER A 307 -11.01 -13.61 9.33
N GLU A 308 -11.02 -13.22 8.06
CA GLU A 308 -9.80 -13.07 7.25
C GLU A 308 -9.12 -11.71 7.46
N TYR A 309 -9.91 -10.63 7.47
CA TYR A 309 -9.41 -9.25 7.51
C TYR A 309 -9.81 -8.51 8.78
N GLY A 310 -10.75 -9.04 9.57
CA GLY A 310 -11.25 -8.35 10.77
C GLY A 310 -10.33 -8.49 11.96
N ARG A 311 -9.35 -9.40 11.91
CA ARG A 311 -8.38 -9.62 12.98
C ARG A 311 -7.09 -8.84 12.70
N PRO A 312 -6.47 -8.21 13.72
CA PRO A 312 -5.31 -7.36 13.52
C PRO A 312 -4.00 -8.12 13.23
N PHE A 313 -3.99 -9.45 13.34
CA PHE A 313 -2.77 -10.26 13.23
C PHE A 313 -2.42 -10.74 11.81
N SER A 314 -3.08 -10.21 10.78
CA SER A 314 -2.87 -10.66 9.39
C SER A 314 -1.45 -10.39 8.87
N GLY A 315 -0.78 -9.36 9.40
CA GLY A 315 0.61 -9.02 9.05
C GLY A 315 1.67 -9.82 9.81
N TRP A 316 1.29 -10.64 10.78
CA TRP A 316 2.23 -11.38 11.63
C TRP A 316 2.78 -12.61 10.91
N ASN A 317 3.96 -13.08 11.31
CA ASN A 317 4.43 -14.37 10.81
C ASN A 317 3.46 -15.49 11.21
N SER A 318 3.35 -16.53 10.38
CA SER A 318 2.29 -17.55 10.49
C SER A 318 2.20 -18.23 11.87
N ARG A 319 3.33 -18.48 12.53
CA ARG A 319 3.35 -19.09 13.87
C ARG A 319 2.80 -18.13 14.93
N MET A 320 3.27 -16.88 14.93
CA MET A 320 2.79 -15.86 15.87
C MET A 320 1.33 -15.51 15.58
N ALA A 321 0.96 -15.33 14.31
CA ALA A 321 -0.42 -15.09 13.90
C ALA A 321 -1.36 -16.20 14.39
N LYS A 322 -0.97 -17.47 14.26
CA LYS A 322 -1.78 -18.59 14.77
C LYS A 322 -1.96 -18.51 16.29
N SER A 323 -0.89 -18.26 17.04
CA SER A 323 -0.95 -18.11 18.49
C SER A 323 -1.83 -16.93 18.92
N ALA A 324 -1.63 -15.77 18.28
CA ALA A 324 -2.41 -14.56 18.53
C ALA A 324 -3.90 -14.76 18.23
N ASN A 325 -4.23 -15.42 17.11
CA ASN A 325 -5.61 -15.75 16.77
C ASN A 325 -6.27 -16.70 17.77
N THR A 326 -5.55 -17.70 18.30
CA THR A 326 -6.08 -18.59 19.35
C THR A 326 -6.33 -17.83 20.65
N ALA A 327 -5.40 -16.95 21.06
CA ALA A 327 -5.58 -16.10 22.24
C ALA A 327 -6.78 -15.16 22.06
N TYR A 328 -6.93 -14.58 20.86
CA TYR A 328 -8.05 -13.72 20.50
C TYR A 328 -9.39 -14.45 20.58
N ASP A 329 -9.49 -15.65 20.00
CA ASP A 329 -10.72 -16.45 20.04
C ASP A 329 -11.11 -16.84 21.48
N THR A 330 -10.12 -17.17 22.31
CA THR A 330 -10.33 -17.51 23.73
C THR A 330 -10.82 -16.29 24.50
N ALA A 331 -10.17 -15.14 24.33
CA ALA A 331 -10.58 -13.89 24.97
C ALA A 331 -11.98 -13.47 24.54
N ARG A 332 -12.27 -13.50 23.23
CA ARG A 332 -13.59 -13.17 22.70
C ARG A 332 -14.68 -14.06 23.28
N SER A 333 -14.46 -15.38 23.35
CA SER A 333 -15.45 -16.31 23.92
C SER A 333 -15.71 -16.05 25.41
N ALA A 334 -14.66 -15.75 26.17
CA ALA A 334 -14.79 -15.38 27.59
C ALA A 334 -15.58 -14.06 27.75
N LEU A 335 -15.29 -13.06 26.93
CA LEU A 335 -15.96 -11.76 26.93
C LEU A 335 -17.45 -11.85 26.56
N GLU A 336 -17.79 -12.64 25.53
CA GLU A 336 -19.17 -12.87 25.11
C GLU A 336 -20.01 -13.58 26.20
N SER A 337 -19.34 -14.35 27.08
CA SER A 337 -19.96 -15.09 28.19
C SER A 337 -19.92 -14.35 29.53
N ALA A 338 -19.15 -13.25 29.63
CA ALA A 338 -18.88 -12.57 30.89
C ALA A 338 -20.17 -12.01 31.52
N SER A 339 -20.34 -12.12 32.84
CA SER A 339 -21.54 -11.69 33.58
C SER A 339 -21.33 -10.41 34.39
N ASN A 340 -20.09 -9.96 34.54
CA ASN A 340 -19.73 -8.79 35.33
C ASN A 340 -18.40 -8.20 34.84
N ALA A 341 -18.03 -7.02 35.37
CA ALA A 341 -16.82 -6.31 35.00
C ALA A 341 -15.53 -7.08 35.34
N ALA A 342 -15.52 -7.86 36.42
CA ALA A 342 -14.32 -8.60 36.85
C ALA A 342 -13.97 -9.72 35.86
N GLU A 343 -14.98 -10.40 35.30
CA GLU A 343 -14.77 -11.41 34.25
C GLU A 343 -14.25 -10.79 32.95
N VAL A 344 -14.71 -9.58 32.60
CA VAL A 344 -14.18 -8.84 31.45
C VAL A 344 -12.72 -8.45 31.69
N GLN A 345 -12.40 -7.89 32.86
CA GLN A 345 -11.02 -7.55 33.23
C GLN A 345 -10.12 -8.78 33.16
N ALA A 346 -10.54 -9.91 33.73
CA ALA A 346 -9.77 -11.15 33.69
C ALA A 346 -9.49 -11.63 32.26
N ALA A 347 -10.48 -11.55 31.36
CA ALA A 347 -10.31 -11.92 29.96
C ALA A 347 -9.31 -11.00 29.23
N ILE A 348 -9.41 -9.67 29.42
CA ILE A 348 -8.48 -8.70 28.83
C ILE A 348 -7.06 -8.88 29.37
N SER A 349 -6.90 -9.01 30.69
CA SER A 349 -5.58 -9.21 31.30
C SER A 349 -4.94 -10.53 30.90
N ALA A 350 -5.72 -11.62 30.79
CA ALA A 350 -5.22 -12.90 30.29
C ALA A 350 -4.78 -12.82 28.83
N PHE A 351 -5.55 -12.14 27.98
CA PHE A 351 -5.18 -11.88 26.60
C PHE A 351 -3.87 -11.07 26.50
N ALA A 352 -3.73 -10.00 27.27
CA ALA A 352 -2.53 -9.17 27.29
C ALA A 352 -1.30 -10.00 27.73
N SER A 353 -1.45 -10.72 28.85
CA SER A 353 -0.38 -11.51 29.47
C SER A 353 0.14 -12.64 28.59
N HIS A 354 -0.70 -13.18 27.71
CA HIS A 354 -0.29 -14.19 26.71
C HIS A 354 0.92 -13.75 25.89
N PHE A 355 1.03 -12.46 25.58
CA PHE A 355 2.10 -11.94 24.72
C PHE A 355 3.35 -11.49 25.49
N ASN A 356 3.32 -11.37 26.83
CA ASN A 356 4.48 -10.92 27.64
C ASN A 356 5.70 -11.86 27.51
N GLY A 357 5.46 -13.15 27.28
CA GLY A 357 6.53 -14.13 27.04
C GLY A 357 6.89 -14.35 25.56
N MET A 358 6.23 -13.64 24.64
CA MET A 358 6.39 -13.88 23.21
C MET A 358 7.55 -13.07 22.65
N LYS A 359 8.47 -13.73 21.93
CA LYS A 359 9.56 -13.04 21.23
C LYS A 359 9.03 -12.33 19.98
N GLY A 360 9.62 -11.17 19.67
CA GLY A 360 9.33 -10.42 18.44
C GLY A 360 8.08 -9.53 18.54
N ILE A 361 7.69 -9.12 19.75
CA ILE A 361 6.64 -8.11 19.98
C ILE A 361 7.27 -6.71 19.90
N GLU A 362 7.35 -6.18 18.68
CA GLU A 362 7.85 -4.84 18.38
C GLU A 362 6.70 -3.83 18.33
N THR A 363 6.95 -2.60 17.88
CA THR A 363 5.95 -1.52 17.83
C THR A 363 4.67 -1.93 17.08
N THR A 364 4.79 -2.55 15.90
CA THR A 364 3.64 -2.94 15.08
C THR A 364 2.80 -4.02 15.77
N GLU A 365 3.44 -5.06 16.30
CA GLU A 365 2.74 -6.11 17.04
C GLU A 365 2.05 -5.56 18.29
N ARG A 366 2.68 -4.62 19.01
CA ARG A 366 2.07 -3.94 20.17
C ARG A 366 0.81 -3.16 19.76
N GLU A 367 0.86 -2.46 18.63
CA GLU A 367 -0.31 -1.76 18.08
C GLU A 367 -1.43 -2.74 17.71
N ASP A 368 -1.10 -3.87 17.07
CA ASP A 368 -2.09 -4.88 16.66
C ASP A 368 -2.75 -5.57 17.86
N ILE A 369 -2.01 -5.83 18.94
CA ILE A 369 -2.59 -6.34 20.19
C ILE A 369 -3.53 -5.29 20.81
N GLY A 370 -3.11 -4.02 20.82
CA GLY A 370 -3.96 -2.92 21.27
C GLY A 370 -5.25 -2.80 20.45
N GLU A 371 -5.16 -2.96 19.13
CA GLU A 371 -6.32 -2.97 18.23
C GLU A 371 -7.27 -4.12 18.56
N ALA A 372 -6.76 -5.32 18.90
CA ALA A 372 -7.62 -6.42 19.37
C ALA A 372 -8.38 -6.08 20.66
N VAL A 373 -7.73 -5.39 21.61
CA VAL A 373 -8.39 -4.93 22.84
C VAL A 373 -9.47 -3.89 22.55
N TRP A 374 -9.20 -2.96 21.62
CA TRP A 374 -10.22 -2.05 21.13
C TRP A 374 -11.40 -2.82 20.52
N GLN A 375 -11.16 -3.83 19.67
CA GLN A 375 -12.23 -4.67 19.11
C GLN A 375 -13.06 -5.38 20.18
N PHE A 376 -12.42 -5.85 21.26
CA PHE A 376 -13.11 -6.44 22.40
C PHE A 376 -14.01 -5.45 23.13
N SER A 377 -13.59 -4.19 23.25
CA SER A 377 -14.40 -3.14 23.88
C SER A 377 -15.67 -2.82 23.09
N GLN A 378 -15.68 -3.11 21.78
CA GLN A 378 -16.85 -2.95 20.90
C GLN A 378 -17.82 -4.14 20.95
N LEU A 379 -17.56 -5.20 21.73
CA LEU A 379 -18.47 -6.34 21.82
C LEU A 379 -19.76 -5.94 22.55
N ALA A 380 -20.92 -6.27 21.98
CA ALA A 380 -22.23 -5.94 22.53
C ALA A 380 -22.44 -6.44 23.98
N ARG A 381 -21.71 -7.47 24.42
CA ARG A 381 -21.76 -7.92 25.82
C ARG A 381 -20.98 -6.99 26.76
N VAL A 382 -19.81 -6.53 26.33
CA VAL A 382 -18.96 -5.58 27.08
C VAL A 382 -19.67 -4.23 27.20
N GLU A 383 -20.27 -3.76 26.11
CA GLU A 383 -21.10 -2.54 26.10
C GLU A 383 -22.28 -2.65 27.07
N ARG A 384 -23.02 -3.77 27.07
CA ARG A 384 -24.14 -4.02 27.99
C ARG A 384 -23.74 -4.03 29.46
N LEU A 385 -22.48 -4.33 29.77
CA LEU A 385 -21.94 -4.28 31.13
C LEU A 385 -21.47 -2.86 31.52
N GLY A 386 -21.66 -1.85 30.65
CA GLY A 386 -21.35 -0.44 30.93
C GLY A 386 -19.86 -0.11 30.93
N LEU A 387 -19.05 -0.95 30.28
CA LEU A 387 -17.60 -0.78 30.24
C LEU A 387 -17.19 0.05 29.03
N SER A 388 -16.31 1.03 29.25
CA SER A 388 -15.79 1.90 28.20
C SER A 388 -14.49 1.37 27.60
N ASP A 389 -14.19 1.81 26.38
CA ASP A 389 -12.89 1.59 25.72
C ASP A 389 -11.71 1.99 26.62
N ALA A 390 -11.79 3.16 27.25
CA ALA A 390 -10.75 3.65 28.17
C ALA A 390 -10.56 2.73 29.38
N GLN A 391 -11.61 2.03 29.82
CA GLN A 391 -11.50 1.09 30.93
C GLN A 391 -10.84 -0.23 30.49
N THR A 392 -11.23 -0.79 29.36
CA THR A 392 -10.59 -1.99 28.80
C THR A 392 -9.13 -1.74 28.44
N GLN A 393 -8.82 -0.56 27.91
CA GLN A 393 -7.46 -0.15 27.58
C GLN A 393 -6.58 -0.04 28.83
N ARG A 394 -7.09 0.53 29.93
CA ARG A 394 -6.34 0.57 31.21
C ARG A 394 -6.00 -0.83 31.72
N TRP A 395 -6.94 -1.77 31.70
CA TRP A 395 -6.67 -3.15 32.14
C TRP A 395 -5.65 -3.87 31.25
N PHE A 396 -5.65 -3.57 29.95
CA PHE A 396 -4.62 -4.04 29.04
C PHE A 396 -3.25 -3.43 29.38
N ASP A 397 -3.20 -2.11 29.62
CA ASP A 397 -1.97 -1.40 29.97
C ASP A 397 -1.37 -1.88 31.30
N GLU A 398 -2.22 -2.23 32.28
CA GLU A 398 -1.80 -2.79 33.57
C GLU A 398 -1.23 -4.21 33.46
N ALA A 399 -1.69 -4.99 32.47
CA ALA A 399 -1.33 -6.40 32.34
C ALA A 399 -0.19 -6.66 31.34
N ARG A 400 0.05 -5.75 30.40
CA ARG A 400 1.12 -5.89 29.41
C ARG A 400 2.50 -5.56 30.00
N ASP A 401 3.48 -6.37 29.64
CA ASP A 401 4.89 -6.25 30.08
C ASP A 401 5.86 -6.44 28.89
N TYR A 402 5.38 -6.14 27.67
CA TYR A 402 6.08 -6.46 26.42
C TYR A 402 7.50 -5.91 26.35
#